data_AF-A0AAD3CKG3-F1
#
_entry.id   AF-A0AAD3CKG3-F1
#
_cell.length_a   1.000
_cell.length_b   1.000
_cell.length_c   1.000
_cell.angle_alpha   90.00
_cell.angle_beta   90.00
_cell.angle_gamma   90.00
#
_symmetry.space_group_name_H-M   'P 1'
#
loop_
_entity.id
_entity.type
_entity.pdbx_description
1 polymer ?
#
loop_
_entity_poly.entity_id
_entity_poly.type
_entity_poly.pdbx_seq_one_letter_code
_entity_poly.pdbx_strand_id
1 'polypeptide(L)'
;MEEKWGTDSVEVLNIAAGGYNEDAWLSSIDVIAGYTPVDIILMESVVNDRGIYRTQEWDAKRVAETSDVLLNILMRLPGEPSVMSVELFTVSSKEKDDAKTACPGRVQFVNDPVLDFEQCYYCEFMWMPQTWRDAARKKNSVARVSYRDAVWPVQSHPPNNLCQYWHGRWHPEVRTHSLVASTVVFHFSIVLEKQQELLALNQDENSVISLPNIELPDNVCLEPNTSMHTMQGNPFDPMDLLNDGSSCWIFRSDSKDKYGWICEFGMDGTTFGLNEEQTESSRELLMGRNPDDYLTLQQEIQLGNDGKLIVTRLRSWDSRMAKADVWLSTKTGENVFEGDPVWTIDSHSKYTTSSGNVSIAVPWFTNVREHAFKATTGLSWEDVAARKETSIIFNIKLKTNTSQSSKEDSEHGIDKFKLLGITTC
;
A
#
# COMPACT_ATOMS: atom_id res chain seq x y z
N MET A 1 18.18 -34.71 7.85
CA MET A 1 18.61 -33.36 7.46
C MET A 1 19.41 -32.77 8.61
N GLU A 2 20.68 -33.16 8.73
CA GLU A 2 21.71 -32.30 9.33
C GLU A 2 22.38 -31.59 8.15
N GLU A 3 21.59 -30.85 7.36
CA GLU A 3 22.19 -29.81 6.55
C GLU A 3 22.55 -28.70 7.51
N LYS A 4 23.85 -28.43 7.57
CA LYS A 4 24.41 -27.23 8.16
C LYS A 4 23.52 -26.09 7.70
N TRP A 5 22.78 -25.47 8.62
CA TRP A 5 22.39 -24.08 8.44
C TRP A 5 23.72 -23.39 8.18
N GLY A 6 23.96 -23.04 6.92
CA GLY A 6 25.22 -22.48 6.50
C GLY A 6 25.54 -21.30 7.40
N THR A 7 26.81 -20.94 7.48
CA THR A 7 27.23 -19.62 7.95
C THR A 7 26.73 -18.49 7.01
N ASP A 8 25.64 -18.73 6.29
CA ASP A 8 25.06 -17.91 5.25
C ASP A 8 24.15 -16.90 5.94
N SER A 9 24.38 -15.63 5.63
CA SER A 9 23.67 -14.51 6.22
C SER A 9 22.17 -14.60 5.93
N VAL A 10 21.34 -14.49 6.97
CA VAL A 10 19.91 -14.22 6.81
C VAL A 10 19.75 -12.76 6.40
N GLU A 11 19.17 -12.51 5.24
CA GLU A 11 18.76 -11.18 4.81
C GLU A 11 17.32 -10.91 5.30
N VAL A 12 17.12 -9.76 5.93
CA VAL A 12 15.79 -9.33 6.41
C VAL A 12 15.36 -8.10 5.63
N LEU A 13 14.33 -8.27 4.82
CA LEU A 13 13.75 -7.21 4.00
C LEU A 13 12.51 -6.64 4.70
N ASN A 14 12.55 -5.36 5.09
CA ASN A 14 11.37 -4.67 5.58
C ASN A 14 10.71 -3.89 4.45
N ILE A 15 9.68 -4.49 3.86
CA ILE A 15 8.90 -3.86 2.79
C ILE A 15 7.65 -3.13 3.31
N ALA A 16 7.41 -3.12 4.64
CA ALA A 16 6.15 -2.69 5.22
C ALA A 16 5.83 -1.22 4.92
N ALA A 17 4.60 -0.96 4.46
CA ALA A 17 4.11 0.39 4.21
C ALA A 17 3.03 0.80 5.22
N GLY A 18 3.24 1.94 5.88
CA GLY A 18 2.29 2.46 6.86
C GLY A 18 0.89 2.70 6.28
N GLY A 19 -0.12 2.09 6.92
CA GLY A 19 -1.53 2.18 6.53
C GLY A 19 -1.96 1.23 5.42
N TYR A 20 -1.11 0.28 5.00
CA TYR A 20 -1.49 -0.74 4.02
C TYR A 20 -2.33 -1.82 4.66
N ASN A 21 -3.57 -1.93 4.18
CA ASN A 21 -4.41 -3.09 4.36
C ASN A 21 -4.16 -4.10 3.22
N GLU A 22 -4.87 -5.21 3.20
CA GLU A 22 -4.66 -6.24 2.16
C GLU A 22 -5.01 -5.80 0.75
N ASP A 23 -6.01 -4.92 0.56
CA ASP A 23 -6.31 -4.34 -0.76
C ASP A 23 -5.11 -3.58 -1.33
N ALA A 24 -4.44 -2.80 -0.47
CA ALA A 24 -3.25 -2.05 -0.85
C ALA A 24 -2.07 -2.98 -1.18
N TRP A 25 -1.91 -4.07 -0.44
CA TRP A 25 -0.89 -5.09 -0.70
C TRP A 25 -1.14 -5.88 -1.98
N LEU A 26 -2.39 -6.28 -2.25
CA LEU A 26 -2.77 -6.93 -3.50
C LEU A 26 -2.42 -6.09 -4.73
N SER A 27 -2.66 -4.79 -4.63
CA SER A 27 -2.35 -3.86 -5.73
C SER A 27 -0.87 -3.50 -5.81
N SER A 28 -0.06 -3.90 -4.83
CA SER A 28 1.40 -3.71 -4.78
C SER A 28 2.13 -5.06 -4.78
N ILE A 29 1.48 -6.11 -5.30
CA ILE A 29 2.03 -7.47 -5.29
C ILE A 29 3.31 -7.58 -6.12
N ASP A 30 3.44 -6.73 -7.12
CA ASP A 30 4.59 -6.62 -8.00
C ASP A 30 5.83 -6.12 -7.25
N VAL A 31 5.66 -5.24 -6.25
CA VAL A 31 6.73 -4.86 -5.32
C VAL A 31 7.24 -6.07 -4.57
N ILE A 32 6.33 -6.94 -4.08
CA ILE A 32 6.71 -8.16 -3.35
C ILE A 32 7.39 -9.15 -4.30
N ALA A 33 6.85 -9.33 -5.50
CA ALA A 33 7.41 -10.20 -6.53
C ALA A 33 8.81 -9.76 -6.98
N GLY A 34 9.10 -8.45 -6.98
CA GLY A 34 10.40 -7.88 -7.32
C GLY A 34 11.54 -8.28 -6.38
N TYR A 35 11.24 -8.76 -5.17
CA TYR A 35 12.24 -9.28 -4.23
C TYR A 35 12.51 -10.78 -4.36
N THR A 36 11.79 -11.48 -5.24
CA THR A 36 11.90 -12.94 -5.35
C THR A 36 13.25 -13.36 -5.97
N PRO A 37 13.85 -14.49 -5.53
CA PRO A 37 13.30 -15.45 -4.58
C PRO A 37 13.40 -14.99 -3.12
N VAL A 38 12.33 -15.22 -2.35
CA VAL A 38 12.31 -15.09 -0.89
C VAL A 38 11.91 -16.43 -0.29
N ASP A 39 12.48 -16.81 0.86
CA ASP A 39 12.17 -18.09 1.50
C ASP A 39 10.94 -18.01 2.42
N ILE A 40 10.79 -16.87 3.10
CA ILE A 40 9.76 -16.66 4.12
C ILE A 40 9.15 -15.27 3.96
N ILE A 41 7.82 -15.20 3.96
CA ILE A 41 7.07 -13.94 4.01
C ILE A 41 6.31 -13.86 5.32
N LEU A 42 6.66 -12.88 6.15
CA LEU A 42 5.89 -12.53 7.34
C LEU A 42 4.88 -11.44 6.99
N MET A 43 3.59 -11.76 7.08
CA MET A 43 2.51 -10.86 6.68
C MET A 43 1.71 -10.37 7.90
N GLU A 44 1.70 -9.06 8.13
CA GLU A 44 0.87 -8.37 9.12
C GLU A 44 0.04 -7.29 8.42
N SER A 45 -1.28 -7.38 8.52
CA SER A 45 -2.20 -6.36 8.00
C SER A 45 -3.46 -6.24 8.84
N VAL A 46 -3.58 -7.00 9.94
CA VAL A 46 -4.79 -7.13 10.74
C VAL A 46 -5.20 -5.78 11.32
N VAL A 47 -4.23 -5.01 11.82
CA VAL A 47 -4.49 -3.71 12.44
C VAL A 47 -4.96 -2.66 11.41
N ASN A 48 -4.51 -2.77 10.17
CA ASN A 48 -4.93 -1.88 9.07
C ASN A 48 -6.26 -2.31 8.45
N ASP A 49 -6.61 -3.59 8.49
CA ASP A 49 -7.90 -4.12 8.02
C ASP A 49 -9.04 -4.03 9.05
N ARG A 50 -8.83 -3.33 10.16
CA ARG A 50 -9.85 -3.11 11.19
C ARG A 50 -11.20 -2.75 10.58
N GLY A 51 -12.24 -3.46 11.00
CA GLY A 51 -13.60 -3.17 10.59
C GLY A 51 -14.22 -2.03 11.39
N ILE A 52 -15.25 -1.42 10.83
CA ILE A 52 -16.13 -0.49 11.55
C ILE A 52 -17.42 -1.24 11.85
N TYR A 53 -17.92 -1.15 13.08
CA TYR A 53 -19.12 -1.88 13.51
C TYR A 53 -20.32 -1.68 12.56
N ARG A 54 -20.48 -0.48 12.01
CA ARG A 54 -21.56 -0.13 11.07
C ARG A 54 -21.45 -0.85 9.73
N THR A 55 -20.24 -1.22 9.31
CA THR A 55 -19.94 -1.87 8.03
C THR A 55 -19.44 -3.30 8.21
N GLN A 56 -19.63 -3.90 9.40
CA GLN A 56 -19.03 -5.17 9.78
C GLN A 56 -19.28 -6.32 8.79
N GLU A 57 -20.46 -6.40 8.16
CA GLU A 57 -20.76 -7.47 7.19
C GLU A 57 -19.98 -7.28 5.89
N TRP A 58 -19.88 -6.03 5.44
CA TRP A 58 -19.08 -5.67 4.27
C TRP A 58 -17.58 -5.84 4.55
N ASP A 59 -17.10 -5.39 5.72
CA ASP A 59 -15.71 -5.55 6.14
C ASP A 59 -15.34 -7.04 6.29
N ALA A 60 -16.22 -7.86 6.88
CA ALA A 60 -16.00 -9.29 7.01
C ALA A 60 -15.84 -9.97 5.66
N LYS A 61 -16.75 -9.65 4.72
CA LYS A 61 -16.68 -10.18 3.36
C LYS A 61 -15.41 -9.72 2.65
N ARG A 62 -15.14 -8.41 2.64
CA ARG A 62 -13.95 -7.82 2.01
C ARG A 62 -12.67 -8.47 2.54
N VAL A 63 -12.46 -8.45 3.85
CA VAL A 63 -11.24 -8.99 4.47
C VAL A 63 -11.08 -10.49 4.19
N ALA A 64 -12.17 -11.26 4.23
CA ALA A 64 -12.10 -12.69 3.92
C ALA A 64 -11.69 -12.95 2.46
N GLU A 65 -12.29 -12.23 1.51
CA GLU A 65 -12.00 -12.35 0.07
C GLU A 65 -10.58 -11.86 -0.25
N THR A 66 -10.17 -10.69 0.25
CA THR A 66 -8.85 -10.12 0.00
C THR A 66 -7.74 -10.98 0.59
N SER A 67 -7.95 -11.53 1.79
CA SER A 67 -7.00 -12.45 2.41
C SER A 67 -6.83 -13.72 1.61
N ASP A 68 -7.93 -14.31 1.14
CA ASP A 68 -7.87 -15.55 0.37
C ASP A 68 -7.03 -15.37 -0.90
N VAL A 69 -7.31 -14.30 -1.65
CA VAL A 69 -6.55 -13.96 -2.85
C VAL A 69 -5.09 -13.67 -2.53
N LEU A 70 -4.82 -12.79 -1.55
CA LEU A 70 -3.46 -12.34 -1.26
C LEU A 70 -2.58 -13.49 -0.76
N LEU A 71 -3.04 -14.23 0.23
CA LEU A 71 -2.29 -15.36 0.79
C LEU A 71 -1.97 -16.40 -0.28
N ASN A 72 -2.94 -16.68 -1.14
CA ASN A 72 -2.74 -17.64 -2.20
C ASN A 72 -1.70 -17.19 -3.24
N ILE A 73 -1.74 -15.91 -3.66
CA ILE A 73 -0.74 -15.36 -4.57
C ILE A 73 0.66 -15.43 -3.93
N LEU A 74 0.78 -15.01 -2.67
CA LEU A 74 2.08 -15.00 -1.98
C LEU A 74 2.70 -16.40 -1.92
N MET A 75 1.91 -17.43 -1.64
CA MET A 75 2.36 -18.83 -1.61
C MET A 75 2.82 -19.37 -2.98
N ARG A 76 2.54 -18.66 -4.08
CA ARG A 76 2.86 -19.05 -5.45
C ARG A 76 3.90 -18.18 -6.12
N LEU A 77 4.46 -17.21 -5.39
CA LEU A 77 5.58 -16.44 -5.91
C LEU A 77 6.76 -17.37 -6.25
N PRO A 78 7.63 -16.96 -7.20
CA PRO A 78 8.83 -17.73 -7.52
C PRO A 78 9.64 -18.09 -6.27
N GLY A 79 10.03 -19.36 -6.15
CA GLY A 79 10.69 -19.90 -4.96
C GLY A 79 9.74 -20.54 -3.94
N GLU A 80 8.42 -20.43 -4.15
CA GLU A 80 7.39 -21.02 -3.29
C GLU A 80 7.58 -20.68 -1.80
N PRO A 81 7.60 -19.38 -1.44
CA PRO A 81 7.91 -18.96 -0.08
C PRO A 81 6.92 -19.52 0.93
N SER A 82 7.42 -19.81 2.13
CA SER A 82 6.56 -20.05 3.27
C SER A 82 5.94 -18.74 3.75
N VAL A 83 4.62 -18.61 3.65
CA VAL A 83 3.89 -17.45 4.17
C VAL A 83 3.42 -17.72 5.61
N MET A 84 3.67 -16.76 6.49
CA MET A 84 3.20 -16.77 7.87
C MET A 84 2.44 -15.49 8.17
N SER A 85 1.19 -15.63 8.60
CA SER A 85 0.39 -14.51 9.11
C SER A 85 0.82 -14.19 10.54
N VAL A 86 1.34 -12.98 10.73
CA VAL A 86 1.61 -12.40 12.05
C VAL A 86 0.43 -11.49 12.38
N GLU A 87 -0.27 -11.76 13.48
CA GLU A 87 -1.48 -11.04 13.84
C GLU A 87 -1.28 -10.21 15.10
N LEU A 88 -1.40 -8.90 14.91
CA LEU A 88 -1.37 -7.93 15.99
C LEU A 88 -2.78 -7.46 16.34
N PHE A 89 -2.89 -6.69 17.41
CA PHE A 89 -4.14 -6.06 17.82
C PHE A 89 -3.91 -4.57 18.09
N THR A 90 -4.99 -3.82 18.26
CA THR A 90 -4.93 -2.39 18.55
C THR A 90 -5.80 -2.02 19.75
N VAL A 91 -5.33 -1.07 20.55
CA VAL A 91 -6.10 -0.41 21.61
C VAL A 91 -5.90 1.09 21.50
N SER A 92 -6.85 1.90 21.97
CA SER A 92 -6.67 3.35 22.07
C SER A 92 -6.27 3.71 23.50
N SER A 93 -5.05 4.21 23.71
CA SER A 93 -4.53 4.55 25.04
C SER A 93 -4.83 5.99 25.50
N LYS A 94 -5.34 6.88 24.63
CA LYS A 94 -5.46 8.32 24.93
C LYS A 94 -6.75 8.98 24.47
N GLU A 95 -7.44 8.44 23.47
CA GLU A 95 -8.64 9.07 22.91
C GLU A 95 -9.77 8.05 22.76
N LYS A 96 -10.79 8.19 23.62
CA LYS A 96 -12.04 7.42 23.52
C LYS A 96 -12.66 7.55 22.13
N ASP A 97 -12.41 8.65 21.43
CA ASP A 97 -13.02 8.95 20.13
C ASP A 97 -12.51 8.06 18.98
N ASP A 98 -11.24 7.62 19.03
CA ASP A 98 -10.71 6.63 18.07
C ASP A 98 -11.46 5.30 18.18
N ALA A 99 -11.64 4.81 19.41
CA ALA A 99 -12.41 3.59 19.67
C ALA A 99 -13.91 3.79 19.35
N LYS A 100 -14.48 4.98 19.62
CA LYS A 100 -15.87 5.29 19.27
C LYS A 100 -16.09 5.32 17.76
N THR A 101 -15.08 5.72 16.99
CA THR A 101 -15.16 5.75 15.53
C THR A 101 -15.29 4.34 14.96
N ALA A 102 -14.47 3.40 15.45
CA ALA A 102 -14.58 1.99 15.08
C ALA A 102 -15.88 1.36 15.60
N CYS A 103 -16.30 1.72 16.82
CA CYS A 103 -17.39 1.08 17.54
C CYS A 103 -18.29 2.06 18.29
N PRO A 104 -19.19 2.78 17.59
CA PRO A 104 -20.08 3.73 18.23
C PRO A 104 -20.95 3.05 19.29
N GLY A 105 -20.84 3.49 20.55
CA GLY A 105 -21.64 2.97 21.66
C GLY A 105 -21.21 1.61 22.23
N ARG A 106 -20.10 1.02 21.77
CA ARG A 106 -19.59 -0.29 22.21
C ARG A 106 -18.17 -0.27 22.76
N VAL A 107 -17.62 0.93 22.98
CA VAL A 107 -16.27 1.10 23.53
C VAL A 107 -16.22 0.64 24.99
N GLN A 108 -15.29 -0.24 25.27
CA GLN A 108 -14.95 -0.69 26.62
C GLN A 108 -13.59 -0.11 27.02
N PHE A 109 -13.24 -0.17 28.30
CA PHE A 109 -11.95 0.29 28.78
C PHE A 109 -11.38 -0.64 29.85
N VAL A 110 -10.05 -0.67 29.93
CA VAL A 110 -9.30 -1.32 31.02
C VAL A 110 -8.53 -0.22 31.76
N ASN A 111 -8.64 -0.21 33.09
CA ASN A 111 -7.81 0.63 33.95
C ASN A 111 -6.53 -0.14 34.28
N ASP A 112 -5.36 0.42 33.98
CA ASP A 112 -4.10 -0.14 34.44
C ASP A 112 -3.84 0.30 35.89
N PRO A 113 -3.84 -0.62 36.87
CA PRO A 113 -3.63 -0.26 38.28
C PRO A 113 -2.18 0.12 38.60
N VAL A 114 -1.23 -0.12 37.70
CA VAL A 114 0.20 0.19 37.89
C VAL A 114 0.55 1.54 37.27
N LEU A 115 -0.18 1.95 36.24
CA LEU A 115 -0.04 3.24 35.58
C LEU A 115 -1.28 4.07 35.91
N ASP A 116 -1.25 4.77 37.05
CA ASP A 116 -2.36 5.58 37.63
C ASP A 116 -3.04 6.56 36.65
N PHE A 117 -2.54 6.72 35.42
CA PHE A 117 -3.01 7.64 34.40
C PHE A 117 -3.23 7.04 32.99
N GLU A 118 -3.06 5.72 32.78
CA GLU A 118 -3.27 5.12 31.45
C GLU A 118 -4.51 4.21 31.41
N GLN A 119 -5.49 4.63 30.59
CA GLN A 119 -6.68 3.85 30.27
C GLN A 119 -6.57 3.34 28.83
N CYS A 120 -6.76 2.05 28.63
CA CYS A 120 -6.85 1.48 27.29
C CYS A 120 -8.30 1.27 26.92
N TYR A 121 -8.76 2.01 25.91
CA TYR A 121 -10.04 1.84 25.27
C TYR A 121 -9.93 0.79 24.18
N TYR A 122 -10.96 -0.05 24.08
CA TYR A 122 -10.98 -1.13 23.12
C TYR A 122 -12.39 -1.45 22.62
N CYS A 123 -12.44 -2.24 21.57
CA CYS A 123 -13.67 -2.82 21.05
C CYS A 123 -13.38 -4.13 20.33
N GLU A 124 -14.27 -5.11 20.49
CA GLU A 124 -14.18 -6.42 19.84
C GLU A 124 -14.01 -6.34 18.31
N PHE A 125 -14.66 -5.38 17.65
CA PHE A 125 -14.64 -5.24 16.18
C PHE A 125 -13.31 -4.77 15.62
N MET A 126 -12.48 -4.10 16.43
CA MET A 126 -11.14 -3.69 15.98
C MET A 126 -10.24 -4.90 15.70
N TRP A 127 -10.62 -6.11 16.14
CA TRP A 127 -9.83 -7.35 15.97
C TRP A 127 -10.56 -8.46 15.25
N MET A 128 -11.82 -8.24 14.87
CA MET A 128 -12.57 -9.17 14.04
C MET A 128 -11.88 -9.53 12.72
N PRO A 129 -11.00 -8.69 12.11
CA PRO A 129 -10.20 -9.14 10.97
C PRO A 129 -9.44 -10.44 11.22
N GLN A 130 -8.90 -10.67 12.43
CA GLN A 130 -8.24 -11.96 12.71
C GLN A 130 -9.19 -13.14 12.49
N THR A 131 -10.42 -13.03 12.97
CA THR A 131 -11.46 -14.06 12.81
C THR A 131 -11.93 -14.16 11.35
N TRP A 132 -12.14 -13.04 10.66
CA TRP A 132 -12.61 -13.03 9.28
C TRP A 132 -11.63 -13.71 8.31
N ARG A 133 -10.35 -13.72 8.64
CA ARG A 133 -9.28 -14.34 7.86
C ARG A 133 -9.07 -15.83 8.12
N ASP A 134 -9.71 -16.41 9.14
CA ASP A 134 -9.50 -17.80 9.52
C ASP A 134 -9.77 -18.77 8.36
N ALA A 135 -10.84 -18.53 7.61
CA ALA A 135 -11.20 -19.38 6.48
C ALA A 135 -10.15 -19.30 5.36
N ALA A 136 -9.71 -18.09 5.00
CA ALA A 136 -8.67 -17.85 4.00
C ALA A 136 -7.34 -18.50 4.39
N ARG A 137 -6.90 -18.34 5.65
CA ARG A 137 -5.67 -18.99 6.13
C ARG A 137 -5.74 -20.50 6.08
N LYS A 138 -6.83 -21.10 6.57
CA LYS A 138 -7.03 -22.55 6.55
C LYS A 138 -7.06 -23.10 5.13
N LYS A 139 -7.75 -22.39 4.22
CA LYS A 139 -7.84 -22.77 2.81
C LYS A 139 -6.48 -22.75 2.10
N ASN A 140 -5.62 -21.79 2.45
CA ASN A 140 -4.29 -21.61 1.84
C ASN A 140 -3.15 -22.23 2.69
N SER A 141 -3.48 -22.99 3.74
CA SER A 141 -2.50 -23.62 4.64
C SER A 141 -1.45 -22.65 5.21
N VAL A 142 -1.85 -21.40 5.49
CA VAL A 142 -0.95 -20.37 5.99
C VAL A 142 -0.82 -20.45 7.52
N ALA A 143 0.42 -20.56 8.00
CA ALA A 143 0.72 -20.56 9.43
C ALA A 143 0.33 -19.22 10.08
N ARG A 144 -0.05 -19.26 11.37
CA ARG A 144 -0.52 -18.08 12.12
C ARG A 144 0.21 -17.95 13.44
N VAL A 145 0.77 -16.76 13.68
CA VAL A 145 1.28 -16.33 14.98
C VAL A 145 0.46 -15.13 15.44
N SER A 146 -0.33 -15.31 16.50
CA SER A 146 -1.16 -14.22 17.04
C SER A 146 -0.57 -13.70 18.35
N TYR A 147 0.02 -12.51 18.30
CA TYR A 147 0.45 -11.80 19.51
C TYR A 147 -0.76 -11.43 20.38
N ARG A 148 -1.92 -11.19 19.73
CA ARG A 148 -3.19 -11.02 20.43
C ARG A 148 -3.53 -12.23 21.27
N ASP A 149 -3.51 -13.44 20.71
CA ASP A 149 -3.86 -14.63 21.48
C ASP A 149 -2.85 -14.93 22.59
N ALA A 150 -1.59 -14.52 22.43
CA ALA A 150 -0.56 -14.65 23.46
C ALA A 150 -0.81 -13.74 24.69
N VAL A 151 -1.28 -12.51 24.47
CA VAL A 151 -1.49 -11.50 25.53
C VAL A 151 -2.93 -11.48 26.04
N TRP A 152 -3.88 -11.68 25.13
CA TRP A 152 -5.31 -11.53 25.30
C TRP A 152 -6.05 -12.68 24.58
N PRO A 153 -6.03 -13.89 25.15
CA PRO A 153 -6.58 -15.09 24.50
C PRO A 153 -8.11 -15.09 24.37
N VAL A 154 -8.82 -14.44 25.30
CA VAL A 154 -10.29 -14.44 25.33
C VAL A 154 -10.80 -13.07 24.92
N GLN A 155 -11.23 -12.90 23.67
CA GLN A 155 -11.62 -11.61 23.07
C GLN A 155 -12.54 -10.73 23.94
N SER A 156 -13.46 -11.32 24.71
CA SER A 156 -14.40 -10.60 25.58
C SER A 156 -13.84 -10.24 26.97
N HIS A 157 -12.65 -10.73 27.33
CA HIS A 157 -12.05 -10.60 28.66
C HIS A 157 -10.57 -10.20 28.55
N PRO A 158 -10.25 -8.90 28.38
CA PRO A 158 -8.86 -8.46 28.38
C PRO A 158 -8.18 -8.64 29.73
N PRO A 159 -6.85 -8.79 29.73
CA PRO A 159 -6.09 -8.68 30.97
C PRO A 159 -6.21 -7.26 31.56
N ASN A 160 -6.26 -7.16 32.90
CA ASN A 160 -6.39 -5.88 33.61
C ASN A 160 -5.18 -4.95 33.38
N ASN A 161 -4.04 -5.50 32.97
CA ASN A 161 -2.82 -4.77 32.65
C ASN A 161 -2.55 -4.73 31.14
N LEU A 162 -3.60 -4.78 30.32
CA LEU A 162 -3.49 -4.75 28.85
C LEU A 162 -2.61 -3.62 28.32
N CYS A 163 -2.68 -2.44 28.95
CA CYS A 163 -1.87 -1.28 28.56
C CYS A 163 -0.36 -1.55 28.64
N GLN A 164 0.08 -2.45 29.52
CA GLN A 164 1.50 -2.82 29.68
C GLN A 164 2.05 -3.65 28.52
N TYR A 165 1.16 -4.29 27.76
CA TYR A 165 1.55 -5.17 26.66
C TYR A 165 1.42 -4.49 25.30
N TRP A 166 0.67 -3.38 25.24
CA TRP A 166 0.45 -2.59 24.04
C TRP A 166 0.43 -1.09 24.36
N HIS A 167 1.62 -0.48 24.46
CA HIS A 167 1.82 0.93 24.82
C HIS A 167 1.63 1.90 23.64
N GLY A 168 0.56 1.77 22.84
CA GLY A 168 0.39 2.61 21.66
C GLY A 168 -1.04 2.63 21.11
N ARG A 169 -1.44 3.75 20.48
CA ARG A 169 -2.74 3.88 19.81
C ARG A 169 -2.85 2.96 18.59
N TRP A 170 -1.82 2.99 17.75
CA TRP A 170 -1.79 2.32 16.44
C TRP A 170 -0.42 1.71 16.14
N HIS A 171 0.63 2.23 16.78
CA HIS A 171 2.01 1.82 16.58
C HIS A 171 2.59 1.41 17.94
N PRO A 172 3.08 0.17 18.08
CA PRO A 172 3.69 -0.28 19.31
C PRO A 172 5.01 0.46 19.60
N GLU A 173 5.35 0.60 20.88
CA GLU A 173 6.69 1.05 21.29
C GLU A 173 7.73 -0.07 21.09
N VAL A 174 9.01 0.29 21.17
CA VAL A 174 10.17 -0.62 21.00
C VAL A 174 10.05 -1.88 21.87
N ARG A 175 9.54 -1.74 23.10
CA ARG A 175 9.32 -2.88 24.00
C ARG A 175 8.29 -3.86 23.44
N THR A 176 7.15 -3.37 22.97
CA THR A 176 6.11 -4.22 22.37
C THR A 176 6.60 -4.85 21.06
N HIS A 177 7.39 -4.13 20.24
CA HIS A 177 8.08 -4.72 19.09
C HIS A 177 8.95 -5.94 19.48
N SER A 178 9.70 -5.82 20.58
CA SER A 178 10.54 -6.92 21.08
C SER A 178 9.71 -8.13 21.53
N LEU A 179 8.54 -7.90 22.14
CA LEU A 179 7.62 -8.97 22.54
C LEU A 179 6.96 -9.67 21.35
N VAL A 180 6.56 -8.91 20.33
CA VAL A 180 6.05 -9.45 19.06
C VAL A 180 7.11 -10.32 18.40
N ALA A 181 8.33 -9.80 18.25
CA ALA A 181 9.45 -10.55 17.69
C ALA A 181 9.73 -11.84 18.49
N SER A 182 9.71 -11.75 19.83
CA SER A 182 9.89 -12.93 20.70
C SER A 182 8.79 -13.98 20.47
N THR A 183 7.56 -13.56 20.21
CA THR A 183 6.43 -14.45 19.91
C THR A 183 6.62 -15.18 18.58
N VAL A 184 7.12 -14.47 17.56
CA VAL A 184 7.48 -15.05 16.25
C VAL A 184 8.63 -16.05 16.39
N VAL A 185 9.71 -15.67 17.08
CA VAL A 185 10.87 -16.54 17.34
C VAL A 185 10.47 -17.79 18.13
N PHE A 186 9.59 -17.65 19.12
CA PHE A 186 9.06 -18.78 19.87
C PHE A 186 8.33 -19.76 18.95
N HIS A 187 7.51 -19.27 18.01
CA HIS A 187 6.85 -20.13 17.04
C HIS A 187 7.84 -20.91 16.16
N PHE A 188 8.87 -20.25 15.63
CA PHE A 188 9.94 -20.94 14.90
C PHE A 188 10.66 -21.98 15.75
N SER A 189 10.89 -21.68 17.03
CA SER A 189 11.54 -22.62 17.96
C SER A 189 10.69 -23.87 18.17
N ILE A 190 9.36 -23.74 18.27
CA ILE A 190 8.44 -24.88 18.35
C ILE A 190 8.44 -25.69 17.05
N VAL A 191 8.44 -25.03 15.89
CA VAL A 191 8.53 -25.74 14.58
C VAL A 191 9.83 -26.52 14.48
N LEU A 192 10.96 -25.94 14.89
CA LEU A 192 12.26 -26.61 14.91
C LEU A 192 12.30 -27.79 15.89
N GLU A 193 11.73 -27.61 17.09
CA GLU A 193 11.61 -28.68 18.09
C GLU A 193 10.77 -29.85 17.54
N LYS A 194 9.70 -29.54 16.82
CA LYS A 194 8.72 -30.51 16.30
C LYS A 194 8.98 -30.96 14.87
N GLN A 195 10.08 -30.55 14.25
CA GLN A 195 10.33 -30.75 12.82
C GLN A 195 10.20 -32.22 12.38
N GLN A 196 10.68 -33.18 13.18
CA GLN A 196 10.65 -34.60 12.81
C GLN A 196 9.23 -35.16 12.85
N GLU A 197 8.43 -34.75 13.84
CA GLU A 197 7.01 -35.12 13.94
C GLU A 197 6.21 -34.52 12.77
N LEU A 198 6.47 -33.24 12.45
CA LEU A 198 5.82 -32.55 11.33
C LEU A 198 6.20 -33.16 9.97
N LEU A 199 7.47 -33.54 9.78
CA LEU A 199 7.93 -34.21 8.55
C LEU A 199 7.30 -35.60 8.39
N ALA A 200 7.13 -36.35 9.49
CA ALA A 200 6.46 -37.66 9.45
C ALA A 200 4.98 -37.53 9.07
N LEU A 201 4.26 -36.56 9.64
CA LEU A 201 2.86 -36.28 9.30
C LEU A 201 2.69 -35.91 7.81
N ASN A 202 3.61 -35.14 7.26
CA ASN A 202 3.57 -34.73 5.85
C ASN A 202 3.87 -35.88 4.87
N GLN A 203 4.59 -36.93 5.30
CA GLN A 203 4.84 -38.12 4.47
C GLN A 203 3.64 -39.07 4.42
N ASP A 204 2.84 -39.10 5.49
CA ASP A 204 1.61 -39.91 5.55
C ASP A 204 0.45 -39.24 4.79
N GLU A 205 0.41 -37.90 4.76
CA GLU A 205 -0.47 -37.11 3.91
C GLU A 205 0.13 -36.96 2.50
N ASN A 206 0.00 -37.99 1.67
CA ASN A 206 0.27 -37.93 0.21
C ASN A 206 -0.59 -36.89 -0.55
N SER A 207 -1.30 -36.01 0.16
CA SER A 207 -1.94 -34.83 -0.41
C SER A 207 -0.87 -33.79 -0.70
N VAL A 208 -0.39 -33.79 -1.94
CA VAL A 208 0.03 -32.54 -2.56
C VAL A 208 -1.10 -31.55 -2.27
N ILE A 209 -0.84 -30.53 -1.44
CA ILE A 209 -1.79 -29.44 -1.21
C ILE A 209 -1.88 -28.73 -2.55
N SER A 210 -2.79 -29.20 -3.41
CA SER A 210 -3.05 -28.57 -4.68
C SER A 210 -3.80 -27.29 -4.36
N LEU A 211 -3.06 -26.19 -4.28
CA LEU A 211 -3.67 -24.88 -4.17
C LEU A 211 -4.64 -24.73 -5.37
N PRO A 212 -5.90 -24.32 -5.14
CA PRO A 212 -6.88 -24.17 -6.23
C PRO A 212 -6.44 -23.07 -7.20
N ASN A 213 -6.63 -23.27 -8.51
CA ASN A 213 -6.39 -22.21 -9.51
C ASN A 213 -7.17 -20.95 -9.11
N ILE A 214 -6.52 -19.79 -9.20
CA ILE A 214 -7.11 -18.52 -8.81
C ILE A 214 -7.39 -17.68 -10.04
N GLU A 215 -8.60 -17.11 -10.07
CA GLU A 215 -8.90 -15.93 -10.86
C GLU A 215 -8.30 -14.72 -10.13
N LEU A 216 -7.27 -14.12 -10.72
CA LEU A 216 -6.66 -12.92 -10.18
C LEU A 216 -7.63 -11.75 -10.33
N PRO A 217 -7.86 -10.94 -9.28
CA PRO A 217 -8.61 -9.71 -9.42
C PRO A 217 -8.02 -8.81 -10.50
N ASP A 218 -8.86 -7.98 -11.12
CA ASP A 218 -8.43 -7.13 -12.23
C ASP A 218 -7.29 -6.17 -11.83
N ASN A 219 -7.29 -5.70 -10.59
CA ASN A 219 -6.27 -4.81 -10.02
C ASN A 219 -4.95 -5.48 -9.58
N VAL A 220 -4.74 -6.75 -9.91
CA VAL A 220 -3.52 -7.51 -9.57
C VAL A 220 -2.65 -7.73 -10.80
N CYS A 221 -1.34 -7.51 -10.63
CA CYS A 221 -0.31 -7.66 -11.66
C CYS A 221 0.81 -8.59 -11.16
N LEU A 222 0.91 -9.81 -11.68
CA LEU A 222 1.97 -10.75 -11.28
C LEU A 222 3.24 -10.60 -12.09
N GLU A 223 3.10 -10.25 -13.36
CA GLU A 223 4.22 -10.10 -14.31
C GLU A 223 4.22 -8.67 -14.85
N PRO A 224 4.73 -7.69 -14.07
CA PRO A 224 4.75 -6.31 -14.50
C PRO A 224 5.69 -6.12 -15.71
N ASN A 225 5.22 -5.42 -16.75
CA ASN A 225 6.03 -4.95 -17.86
C ASN A 225 6.83 -3.70 -17.49
N THR A 226 6.19 -2.77 -16.77
CA THR A 226 6.83 -1.62 -16.15
C THR A 226 6.40 -1.57 -14.70
N SER A 227 7.35 -1.45 -13.78
CA SER A 227 7.07 -1.27 -12.35
C SER A 227 7.99 -0.18 -11.84
N MET A 228 7.40 0.90 -11.35
CA MET A 228 8.09 2.04 -10.79
C MET A 228 7.47 2.33 -9.44
N HIS A 229 8.20 2.11 -8.36
CA HIS A 229 7.71 2.38 -7.01
C HIS A 229 8.72 3.18 -6.21
N THR A 230 8.21 4.05 -5.36
CA THR A 230 8.99 4.65 -4.29
C THR A 230 8.76 3.83 -3.04
N MET A 231 9.81 3.20 -2.55
CA MET A 231 9.85 2.46 -1.30
C MET A 231 10.03 3.45 -0.16
N GLN A 232 9.21 3.31 0.88
CA GLN A 232 9.33 4.18 2.05
C GLN A 232 10.71 3.99 2.69
N GLY A 233 11.50 5.07 2.74
CA GLY A 233 12.79 5.07 3.40
C GLY A 233 13.99 4.74 2.50
N ASN A 234 13.79 4.50 1.20
CA ASN A 234 14.90 4.30 0.25
C ASN A 234 15.25 5.59 -0.51
N PRO A 235 16.38 6.25 -0.23
CA PRO A 235 16.81 7.44 -0.97
C PRO A 235 17.35 7.15 -2.36
N PHE A 236 17.52 5.88 -2.73
CA PHE A 236 18.14 5.47 -4.00
C PHE A 236 17.14 4.90 -5.00
N ASP A 237 15.82 5.06 -4.80
CA ASP A 237 14.85 4.55 -5.76
C ASP A 237 14.96 5.30 -7.10
N PRO A 238 15.29 4.60 -8.18
CA PRO A 238 15.42 5.21 -9.48
C PRO A 238 14.03 5.26 -10.14
N MET A 239 13.40 6.43 -10.22
CA MET A 239 12.57 6.67 -11.40
C MET A 239 13.34 7.60 -12.32
N ASP A 240 13.72 7.09 -13.49
CA ASP A 240 14.22 7.91 -14.58
C ASP A 240 13.04 8.62 -15.22
N LEU A 241 12.66 9.76 -14.62
CA LEU A 241 11.68 10.66 -15.23
C LEU A 241 12.23 11.20 -16.54
N LEU A 242 11.39 11.32 -17.56
CA LEU A 242 11.72 11.99 -18.83
C LEU A 242 11.97 13.51 -18.67
N ASN A 243 12.12 13.99 -17.44
CA ASN A 243 12.26 15.40 -17.15
C ASN A 243 13.60 15.93 -17.70
N ASP A 244 13.49 16.97 -18.52
CA ASP A 244 14.56 17.87 -18.94
C ASP A 244 15.15 18.72 -17.80
N GLY A 245 14.95 18.31 -16.53
CA GLY A 245 15.37 19.03 -15.33
C GLY A 245 14.47 20.19 -14.92
N SER A 246 13.28 20.35 -15.52
CA SER A 246 12.45 21.55 -15.33
C SER A 246 11.10 21.36 -14.64
N SER A 247 10.76 20.16 -14.15
CA SER A 247 9.47 19.93 -13.50
C SER A 247 9.50 20.22 -11.99
N CYS A 248 8.33 20.45 -11.39
CA CYS A 248 8.19 20.52 -9.94
C CYS A 248 8.41 19.18 -9.20
N TRP A 249 8.43 18.06 -9.93
CA TRP A 249 8.51 16.73 -9.36
C TRP A 249 9.96 16.40 -9.01
N ILE A 250 10.22 16.38 -7.70
CA ILE A 250 11.54 16.12 -7.14
C ILE A 250 11.45 14.89 -6.23
N PHE A 251 12.36 13.94 -6.42
CA PHE A 251 12.48 12.81 -5.52
C PHE A 251 13.17 13.25 -4.22
N ARG A 252 12.46 13.17 -3.10
CA ARG A 252 13.00 13.49 -1.77
C ARG A 252 12.16 12.89 -0.65
N SER A 253 12.65 12.97 0.58
CA SER A 253 11.85 12.68 1.76
C SER A 253 10.85 13.82 2.05
N ASP A 254 9.67 13.45 2.51
CA ASP A 254 8.72 14.39 3.13
C ASP A 254 9.14 14.74 4.57
N SER A 255 8.35 15.57 5.25
CA SER A 255 8.61 15.99 6.65
C SER A 255 8.60 14.86 7.68
N LYS A 256 8.33 13.62 7.27
CA LYS A 256 8.34 12.41 8.11
C LYS A 256 9.37 11.39 7.63
N ASP A 257 10.38 11.83 6.88
CA ASP A 257 11.45 11.00 6.32
C ASP A 257 10.96 9.89 5.37
N LYS A 258 9.79 10.07 4.76
CA LYS A 258 9.29 9.11 3.76
C LYS A 258 9.59 9.60 2.36
N TYR A 259 10.37 8.84 1.61
CA TYR A 259 10.71 9.15 0.23
C TYR A 259 9.52 9.02 -0.73
N GLY A 260 9.55 9.83 -1.80
CA GLY A 260 8.63 9.75 -2.93
C GLY A 260 8.89 10.86 -3.95
N TRP A 261 8.19 10.81 -5.08
CA TRP A 261 8.19 11.93 -6.04
C TRP A 261 7.23 12.98 -5.58
N ILE A 262 7.77 14.12 -5.16
CA ILE A 262 7.02 15.19 -4.53
C ILE A 262 7.05 16.42 -5.44
N CYS A 263 5.86 16.92 -5.76
CA CYS A 263 5.71 18.25 -6.34
C CYS A 263 5.08 19.19 -5.31
N GLU A 264 5.74 20.32 -5.05
CA GLU A 264 5.26 21.39 -4.18
C GLU A 264 5.11 22.69 -4.97
N PHE A 265 3.92 23.30 -4.90
CA PHE A 265 3.62 24.53 -5.64
C PHE A 265 2.73 25.47 -4.82
N GLY A 266 3.09 26.75 -4.76
CA GLY A 266 2.32 27.80 -4.12
C GLY A 266 1.19 28.30 -5.02
N MET A 267 0.10 28.76 -4.42
CA MET A 267 -1.04 29.34 -5.15
C MET A 267 -0.70 30.56 -6.02
N ASP A 268 0.44 31.22 -5.75
CA ASP A 268 0.94 32.37 -6.49
C ASP A 268 1.88 32.02 -7.64
N GLY A 269 2.10 30.74 -7.91
CA GLY A 269 3.02 30.29 -8.95
C GLY A 269 4.41 29.92 -8.45
N THR A 270 4.69 30.06 -7.15
CA THR A 270 6.04 29.84 -6.59
C THR A 270 6.31 28.37 -6.29
N THR A 271 7.55 27.95 -6.50
CA THR A 271 7.99 26.55 -6.38
C THR A 271 8.78 26.37 -5.10
N PHE A 272 8.52 25.32 -4.33
CA PHE A 272 9.18 25.06 -3.05
C PHE A 272 10.01 23.77 -3.11
N GLY A 273 11.23 23.79 -2.55
CA GLY A 273 12.10 22.62 -2.47
C GLY A 273 13.32 22.59 -3.40
N LEU A 274 13.62 23.67 -4.11
CA LEU A 274 14.94 23.89 -4.72
C LEU A 274 15.87 24.49 -3.66
N ASN A 275 17.10 24.00 -3.53
CA ASN A 275 18.07 24.53 -2.57
C ASN A 275 18.31 26.04 -2.81
N GLU A 276 18.68 26.82 -1.79
CA GLU A 276 18.88 28.28 -1.91
C GLU A 276 19.82 28.69 -3.05
N GLU A 277 20.80 27.84 -3.41
CA GLU A 277 21.70 28.05 -4.56
C GLU A 277 21.05 27.79 -5.94
N GLN A 278 19.95 27.03 -6.00
CA GLN A 278 19.18 26.77 -7.22
C GLN A 278 18.08 27.82 -7.45
N THR A 279 17.63 28.52 -6.40
CA THR A 279 16.44 29.39 -6.47
C THR A 279 16.57 30.64 -7.36
N GLU A 280 17.75 31.22 -7.56
CA GLU A 280 17.89 32.42 -8.41
C GLU A 280 17.97 32.07 -9.90
N SER A 281 18.77 31.08 -10.29
CA SER A 281 18.87 30.59 -11.66
C SER A 281 17.57 29.91 -12.13
N SER A 282 16.90 29.14 -11.27
CA SER A 282 15.64 28.48 -11.61
C SER A 282 14.49 29.49 -11.69
N ARG A 283 14.47 30.56 -10.87
CA ARG A 283 13.42 31.60 -10.97
C ARG A 283 13.42 32.30 -12.32
N GLU A 284 14.58 32.66 -12.88
CA GLU A 284 14.65 33.26 -14.21
C GLU A 284 14.25 32.28 -15.32
N LEU A 285 14.57 30.99 -15.17
CA LEU A 285 14.17 29.94 -16.12
C LEU A 285 12.65 29.66 -16.09
N LEU A 286 12.02 29.85 -14.92
CA LEU A 286 10.60 29.58 -14.68
C LEU A 286 9.69 30.73 -15.14
N MET A 287 10.16 31.99 -15.13
CA MET A 287 9.37 33.16 -15.53
C MET A 287 9.00 33.22 -17.03
N GLY A 288 9.49 32.28 -17.85
CA GLY A 288 9.17 32.17 -19.28
C GLY A 288 8.40 30.91 -19.69
N ARG A 289 8.17 29.94 -18.80
CA ARG A 289 7.48 28.68 -19.12
C ARG A 289 5.98 28.77 -18.83
N ASN A 290 5.18 28.04 -19.60
CA ASN A 290 3.77 27.87 -19.31
C ASN A 290 3.63 27.09 -17.97
N PRO A 291 2.89 27.60 -16.97
CA PRO A 291 2.65 26.88 -15.70
C PRO A 291 2.17 25.44 -15.90
N ASP A 292 1.48 25.17 -17.01
CA ASP A 292 1.00 23.84 -17.37
C ASP A 292 2.14 22.83 -17.62
N ASP A 293 3.23 23.26 -18.25
CA ASP A 293 4.37 22.38 -18.55
C ASP A 293 5.12 22.01 -17.26
N TYR A 294 5.20 22.97 -16.33
CA TYR A 294 5.92 22.82 -15.06
C TYR A 294 5.26 21.83 -14.07
N LEU A 295 3.94 21.74 -14.12
CA LEU A 295 3.12 20.90 -13.23
C LEU A 295 2.90 19.49 -13.78
N THR A 296 3.41 19.22 -14.99
CA THR A 296 3.23 17.95 -15.66
C THR A 296 4.42 17.02 -15.38
N LEU A 297 4.12 15.79 -14.96
CA LEU A 297 5.06 14.67 -14.95
C LEU A 297 4.74 13.79 -16.16
N GLN A 298 5.75 13.47 -16.95
CA GLN A 298 5.66 12.55 -18.07
C GLN A 298 6.61 11.38 -17.86
N GLN A 299 6.09 10.17 -18.07
CA GLN A 299 6.86 8.95 -17.93
C GLN A 299 6.55 7.99 -19.08
N GLU A 300 7.58 7.51 -19.76
CA GLU A 300 7.41 6.43 -20.71
C GLU A 300 7.17 5.12 -19.94
N ILE A 301 6.08 4.44 -20.28
CA ILE A 301 5.70 3.13 -19.73
C ILE A 301 5.48 2.15 -20.87
N GLN A 302 5.84 0.89 -20.65
CA GLN A 302 5.57 -0.19 -21.58
C GLN A 302 4.27 -0.88 -21.19
N LEU A 303 3.30 -0.93 -22.09
CA LEU A 303 2.08 -1.70 -21.84
C LEU A 303 2.39 -3.19 -21.93
N GLY A 304 1.87 -3.95 -20.96
CA GLY A 304 1.97 -5.40 -21.00
C GLY A 304 0.86 -6.03 -21.84
N ASN A 305 0.92 -7.36 -21.91
CA ASN A 305 -0.05 -8.11 -22.69
C ASN A 305 -1.45 -8.01 -22.08
N ASP A 306 -1.57 -7.94 -20.76
CA ASP A 306 -2.83 -7.90 -20.02
C ASP A 306 -3.55 -6.55 -20.14
N GLY A 307 -2.86 -5.48 -20.52
CA GLY A 307 -3.44 -4.16 -20.74
C GLY A 307 -3.98 -3.52 -19.48
N LYS A 308 -3.30 -3.75 -18.37
CA LYS A 308 -3.63 -3.29 -17.04
C LYS A 308 -2.70 -2.16 -16.64
N LEU A 309 -3.25 -0.98 -16.38
CA LEU A 309 -2.50 0.11 -15.76
C LEU A 309 -2.94 0.23 -14.30
N ILE A 310 -2.00 0.01 -13.39
CA ILE A 310 -2.18 0.19 -11.96
C ILE A 310 -1.37 1.43 -11.53
N VAL A 311 -2.04 2.46 -11.04
CA VAL A 311 -1.38 3.64 -10.45
C VAL A 311 -1.41 3.47 -8.93
N THR A 312 -0.29 3.06 -8.35
CA THR A 312 -0.30 2.46 -7.00
C THR A 312 -0.43 3.46 -5.85
N ARG A 313 -0.25 4.77 -6.07
CA ARG A 313 -0.70 5.82 -5.11
C ARG A 313 -0.37 7.21 -5.65
N LEU A 314 -1.38 8.08 -5.74
CA LEU A 314 -1.21 9.52 -5.85
C LEU A 314 -1.90 10.17 -4.65
N ARG A 315 -1.14 10.76 -3.73
CA ARG A 315 -1.68 11.31 -2.48
C ARG A 315 -1.20 12.74 -2.23
N SER A 316 -2.14 13.65 -1.94
CA SER A 316 -1.81 14.95 -1.37
C SER A 316 -1.75 14.90 0.16
N TRP A 317 -0.84 15.68 0.76
CA TRP A 317 -0.55 15.68 2.20
C TRP A 317 -1.25 16.80 2.97
N ASP A 318 -1.80 17.81 2.28
CA ASP A 318 -2.76 18.73 2.90
C ASP A 318 -4.13 18.06 2.88
N SER A 319 -4.94 18.20 3.92
CA SER A 319 -6.32 17.71 3.94
C SER A 319 -7.32 18.62 3.19
N ARG A 320 -6.89 19.76 2.64
CA ARG A 320 -7.73 20.83 2.03
C ARG A 320 -7.38 21.05 0.55
N MET A 321 -7.34 19.96 -0.20
CA MET A 321 -6.49 19.61 -1.35
C MET A 321 -6.77 20.18 -2.75
N ALA A 322 -5.73 20.12 -3.59
CA ALA A 322 -5.75 20.22 -5.05
C ALA A 322 -6.08 18.89 -5.78
N LYS A 323 -6.45 18.97 -7.06
CA LYS A 323 -6.78 17.88 -7.99
C LYS A 323 -5.61 17.61 -8.94
N ALA A 324 -5.51 16.39 -9.45
CA ALA A 324 -4.59 16.05 -10.54
C ALA A 324 -5.35 15.42 -11.70
N ASP A 325 -4.93 15.69 -12.92
CA ASP A 325 -5.41 15.03 -14.13
C ASP A 325 -4.39 14.01 -14.60
N VAL A 326 -4.86 12.81 -14.92
CA VAL A 326 -4.03 11.72 -15.43
C VAL A 326 -4.56 11.29 -16.79
N TRP A 327 -3.67 11.09 -17.73
CA TRP A 327 -4.02 10.57 -19.06
C TRP A 327 -2.82 9.85 -19.68
N LEU A 328 -3.11 9.08 -20.73
CA LEU A 328 -2.11 8.36 -21.51
C LEU A 328 -2.01 8.99 -22.90
N SER A 329 -0.80 9.21 -23.38
CA SER A 329 -0.56 9.74 -24.72
C SER A 329 0.49 8.92 -25.48
N THR A 330 0.48 9.04 -26.80
CA THR A 330 1.58 8.56 -27.65
C THR A 330 2.82 9.44 -27.46
N LYS A 331 3.96 9.02 -28.02
CA LYS A 331 5.18 9.85 -28.09
C LYS A 331 5.00 11.14 -28.89
N THR A 332 3.98 11.22 -29.74
CA THR A 332 3.60 12.44 -30.48
C THR A 332 2.67 13.35 -29.69
N GLY A 333 2.29 12.98 -28.46
CA GLY A 333 1.45 13.78 -27.56
C GLY A 333 -0.07 13.58 -27.75
N GLU A 334 -0.48 12.64 -28.60
CA GLU A 334 -1.90 12.36 -28.85
C GLU A 334 -2.46 11.44 -27.76
N ASN A 335 -3.65 11.71 -27.23
CA ASN A 335 -4.29 10.81 -26.26
C ASN A 335 -4.55 9.43 -26.91
N VAL A 336 -4.26 8.36 -26.18
CA VAL A 336 -4.37 6.98 -26.68
C VAL A 336 -5.80 6.42 -26.65
N PHE A 337 -6.76 7.14 -26.09
CA PHE A 337 -8.14 6.68 -25.93
C PHE A 337 -9.16 7.56 -26.67
N GLU A 338 -10.27 6.93 -27.06
CA GLU A 338 -11.36 7.60 -27.77
C GLU A 338 -12.17 8.44 -26.79
N GLY A 339 -12.44 9.69 -27.17
CA GLY A 339 -13.11 10.66 -26.30
C GLY A 339 -12.18 11.37 -25.30
N ASP A 340 -10.86 11.21 -25.42
CA ASP A 340 -9.83 11.85 -24.59
C ASP A 340 -10.11 11.74 -23.07
N PRO A 341 -10.31 10.52 -22.52
CA PRO A 341 -10.49 10.34 -21.09
C PRO A 341 -9.29 10.92 -20.35
N VAL A 342 -9.58 11.92 -19.53
CA VAL A 342 -8.70 12.49 -18.53
C VAL A 342 -9.30 12.12 -17.19
N TRP A 343 -8.56 11.34 -16.40
CA TRP A 343 -9.00 10.96 -15.07
C TRP A 343 -8.60 12.05 -14.09
N THR A 344 -9.59 12.76 -13.55
CA THR A 344 -9.35 13.71 -12.46
C THR A 344 -9.32 12.96 -11.13
N ILE A 345 -8.15 12.94 -10.53
CA ILE A 345 -7.91 12.45 -9.18
C ILE A 345 -8.13 13.58 -8.20
N ASP A 346 -9.14 13.39 -7.35
CA ASP A 346 -9.36 14.21 -6.16
C ASP A 346 -8.84 13.45 -4.95
N SER A 347 -8.22 14.14 -4.01
CA SER A 347 -7.72 13.54 -2.80
C SER A 347 -8.69 13.67 -1.60
N HIS A 348 -9.85 14.34 -1.78
CA HIS A 348 -10.90 14.53 -0.75
C HIS A 348 -11.89 13.38 -0.53
N SER A 349 -12.21 12.57 -1.54
CA SER A 349 -13.28 11.58 -1.43
C SER A 349 -12.84 10.33 -0.67
N LYS A 350 -13.08 10.33 0.64
CA LYS A 350 -13.28 9.08 1.38
C LYS A 350 -14.50 8.37 0.77
N TYR A 351 -14.26 7.30 0.00
CA TYR A 351 -15.27 6.32 -0.40
C TYR A 351 -16.53 6.89 -1.08
N THR A 352 -16.48 7.17 -2.39
CA THR A 352 -17.70 7.31 -3.20
C THR A 352 -17.55 6.64 -4.56
N THR A 353 -18.19 5.48 -4.73
CA THR A 353 -18.21 4.67 -5.96
C THR A 353 -19.52 4.83 -6.74
N SER A 354 -20.01 6.05 -6.94
CA SER A 354 -21.30 6.23 -7.63
C SER A 354 -21.39 7.35 -8.68
N SER A 355 -20.35 8.16 -8.92
CA SER A 355 -20.46 9.25 -9.91
C SER A 355 -19.13 9.74 -10.48
N GLY A 356 -18.37 8.88 -11.17
CA GLY A 356 -17.31 9.29 -12.13
C GLY A 356 -16.09 10.06 -11.61
N ASN A 357 -16.08 10.50 -10.35
CA ASN A 357 -14.95 11.12 -9.68
C ASN A 357 -14.28 10.05 -8.81
N VAL A 358 -13.10 9.58 -9.23
CA VAL A 358 -12.37 8.56 -8.49
C VAL A 358 -11.38 9.24 -7.55
N SER A 359 -11.56 9.05 -6.25
CA SER A 359 -10.57 9.45 -5.25
C SER A 359 -9.55 8.35 -5.03
N ILE A 360 -8.28 8.72 -4.96
CA ILE A 360 -7.20 7.79 -4.65
C ILE A 360 -6.81 7.90 -3.18
N ALA A 361 -7.53 7.16 -2.33
CA ALA A 361 -7.01 6.75 -1.01
C ALA A 361 -6.39 5.34 -1.07
N VAL A 362 -6.73 4.58 -2.11
CA VAL A 362 -6.35 3.19 -2.41
C VAL A 362 -5.78 3.19 -3.84
N PRO A 363 -4.80 2.35 -4.18
CA PRO A 363 -4.31 2.16 -5.54
C PRO A 363 -5.44 2.22 -6.57
N TRP A 364 -5.27 3.07 -7.59
CA TRP A 364 -6.24 3.20 -8.66
C TRP A 364 -5.85 2.26 -9.79
N PHE A 365 -6.84 1.51 -10.26
CA PHE A 365 -6.68 0.57 -11.36
C PHE A 365 -7.57 0.99 -12.52
N THR A 366 -7.03 0.90 -13.72
CA THR A 366 -7.81 0.96 -14.95
C THR A 366 -7.39 -0.16 -15.89
N ASN A 367 -8.38 -0.86 -16.43
CA ASN A 367 -8.17 -1.79 -17.52
C ASN A 367 -8.13 -0.98 -18.82
N VAL A 368 -6.93 -0.80 -19.39
CA VAL A 368 -6.72 -0.05 -20.63
C VAL A 368 -7.51 -0.67 -21.79
N ARG A 369 -7.78 -1.99 -21.75
CA ARG A 369 -8.58 -2.69 -22.76
C ARG A 369 -10.06 -2.32 -22.76
N GLU A 370 -10.61 -1.94 -21.60
CA GLU A 370 -12.03 -1.61 -21.47
C GLU A 370 -12.35 -0.22 -22.01
N HIS A 371 -11.34 0.63 -22.14
CA HIS A 371 -11.47 1.91 -22.82
C HIS A 371 -11.31 1.69 -24.32
N ALA A 372 -12.14 2.33 -25.13
CA ALA A 372 -11.99 2.31 -26.58
C ALA A 372 -10.64 2.94 -26.94
N PHE A 373 -9.62 2.11 -27.09
CA PHE A 373 -8.26 2.53 -27.41
C PHE A 373 -8.29 3.19 -28.79
N LYS A 374 -8.16 4.52 -28.82
CA LYS A 374 -8.06 5.29 -30.04
C LYS A 374 -6.65 5.10 -30.52
N ALA A 375 -6.46 4.07 -31.32
CA ALA A 375 -5.23 3.95 -32.04
C ALA A 375 -5.16 5.10 -33.07
N THR A 376 -4.60 6.24 -32.66
CA THR A 376 -3.96 7.19 -33.59
C THR A 376 -2.89 6.50 -34.44
N THR A 377 -2.50 5.27 -34.06
CA THR A 377 -1.61 4.35 -34.79
C THR A 377 -2.31 3.40 -35.77
N GLY A 378 -3.64 3.28 -35.78
CA GLY A 378 -4.40 2.34 -36.63
C GLY A 378 -4.28 0.86 -36.28
N LEU A 379 -3.96 0.54 -35.02
CA LEU A 379 -3.70 -0.82 -34.52
C LEU A 379 -4.84 -1.30 -33.60
N SER A 380 -5.18 -2.60 -33.67
CA SER A 380 -6.03 -3.24 -32.66
C SER A 380 -5.25 -3.46 -31.34
N TRP A 381 -5.95 -3.74 -30.22
CA TRP A 381 -5.26 -4.11 -28.98
C TRP A 381 -4.45 -5.40 -29.16
N GLU A 382 -4.95 -6.33 -29.97
CA GLU A 382 -4.25 -7.55 -30.35
C GLU A 382 -2.92 -7.26 -31.07
N ASP A 383 -2.87 -6.22 -31.91
CA ASP A 383 -1.64 -5.76 -32.55
C ASP A 383 -0.68 -5.08 -31.55
N VAL A 384 -1.21 -4.36 -30.55
CA VAL A 384 -0.44 -3.73 -29.48
C VAL A 384 0.23 -4.79 -28.59
N ALA A 385 -0.53 -5.81 -28.17
CA ALA A 385 -0.04 -6.93 -27.38
C ALA A 385 0.95 -7.81 -28.17
N ALA A 386 0.70 -8.04 -29.47
CA ALA A 386 1.60 -8.83 -30.31
C ALA A 386 2.98 -8.15 -30.51
N ARG A 387 3.06 -6.82 -30.38
CA ARG A 387 4.28 -6.06 -30.64
C ARG A 387 5.28 -6.06 -29.48
N LYS A 388 4.95 -6.58 -28.30
CA LYS A 388 5.80 -6.63 -27.07
C LYS A 388 6.45 -5.32 -26.59
N GLU A 389 6.43 -4.24 -27.38
CA GLU A 389 7.14 -2.98 -27.15
C GLU A 389 6.25 -1.77 -27.48
N THR A 390 4.98 -1.78 -27.05
CA THR A 390 4.16 -0.56 -27.19
C THR A 390 4.44 0.37 -26.01
N SER A 391 5.36 1.31 -26.22
CA SER A 391 5.63 2.41 -25.29
C SER A 391 4.57 3.49 -25.42
N ILE A 392 4.00 3.93 -24.29
CA ILE A 392 3.13 5.11 -24.19
C ILE A 392 3.67 6.06 -23.13
N ILE A 393 3.22 7.31 -23.15
CA ILE A 393 3.53 8.30 -22.14
C ILE A 393 2.39 8.37 -21.14
N PHE A 394 2.71 8.06 -19.89
CA PHE A 394 1.86 8.34 -18.75
C PHE A 394 2.07 9.79 -18.31
N ASN A 395 0.98 10.55 -18.21
CA ASN A 395 1.00 11.95 -17.86
C ASN A 395 0.24 12.19 -16.56
N ILE A 396 0.81 12.99 -15.66
CA ILE A 396 0.10 13.57 -14.51
C ILE A 396 0.25 15.08 -14.58
N LYS A 397 -0.85 15.83 -14.53
CA LYS A 397 -0.85 17.29 -14.40
C LYS A 397 -1.56 17.71 -13.12
N LEU A 398 -0.89 18.48 -12.27
CA LEU A 398 -1.55 19.07 -11.12
C LEU A 398 -2.43 20.25 -11.55
N LYS A 399 -3.67 20.31 -11.07
CA LYS A 399 -4.59 21.43 -11.31
C LYS A 399 -4.34 22.54 -10.30
N THR A 400 -3.88 23.68 -10.76
CA THR A 400 -3.72 24.88 -9.93
C THR A 400 -5.06 25.35 -9.36
N ASN A 401 -5.04 26.04 -8.21
CA ASN A 401 -6.20 26.69 -7.59
C ASN A 401 -7.38 25.75 -7.31
N THR A 402 -7.15 24.44 -7.27
CA THR A 402 -8.16 23.47 -6.85
C THR A 402 -8.09 23.18 -5.36
N SER A 403 -7.02 23.64 -4.70
CA SER A 403 -6.87 23.68 -3.25
C SER A 403 -7.95 24.50 -2.57
N GLN A 404 -8.51 23.95 -1.51
CA GLN A 404 -9.38 24.65 -0.58
C GLN A 404 -8.61 25.27 0.60
N SER A 405 -7.28 25.15 0.65
CA SER A 405 -6.49 25.78 1.70
C SER A 405 -6.59 27.31 1.58
N SER A 406 -6.91 28.00 2.66
CA SER A 406 -6.78 29.46 2.68
C SER A 406 -5.30 29.84 2.87
N LYS A 407 -4.90 31.05 2.47
CA LYS A 407 -3.53 31.58 2.74
C LYS A 407 -3.20 31.64 4.24
N GLU A 408 -4.20 31.59 5.11
CA GLU A 408 -4.05 31.65 6.57
C GLU A 408 -3.87 30.26 7.20
N ASP A 409 -4.14 29.20 6.45
CA ASP A 409 -4.40 27.86 6.96
C ASP A 409 -3.26 26.86 6.73
N SER A 410 -2.43 27.10 5.73
CA SER A 410 -1.17 26.38 5.52
C SER A 410 -0.06 27.38 5.76
N GLU A 411 1.04 26.96 6.38
CA GLU A 411 2.13 27.88 6.73
C GLU A 411 2.65 28.69 5.52
N HIS A 412 2.34 28.29 4.26
CA HIS A 412 2.74 29.00 3.04
C HIS A 412 1.79 28.92 1.81
N GLY A 413 0.56 28.40 1.89
CA GLY A 413 -0.31 28.28 0.69
C GLY A 413 0.19 27.26 -0.35
N ILE A 414 0.84 26.18 0.11
CA ILE A 414 1.55 25.20 -0.75
C ILE A 414 0.74 23.92 -0.89
N ASP A 415 0.42 23.55 -2.14
CA ASP A 415 -0.08 22.22 -2.48
C ASP A 415 1.08 21.23 -2.62
N LYS A 416 0.91 20.02 -2.06
CA LYS A 416 1.92 18.95 -2.08
C LYS A 416 1.33 17.65 -2.61
N PHE A 417 1.88 17.12 -3.70
CA PHE A 417 1.50 15.80 -4.21
C PHE A 417 2.65 14.83 -4.10
N LYS A 418 2.33 13.58 -3.76
CA LYS A 418 3.28 12.47 -3.71
C LYS A 418 2.79 11.34 -4.60
N LEU A 419 3.56 11.03 -5.64
CA LEU A 419 3.41 9.82 -6.44
C LEU A 419 4.27 8.72 -5.81
N LEU A 420 3.66 7.58 -5.51
CA LEU A 420 4.35 6.44 -4.88
C LEU A 420 4.59 5.27 -5.81
N GLY A 421 3.89 5.19 -6.94
CA GLY A 421 4.25 4.22 -7.98
C GLY A 421 3.25 4.08 -9.12
N ILE A 422 3.71 3.41 -10.17
CA ILE A 422 3.01 3.08 -11.41
C ILE A 422 3.47 1.69 -11.82
N THR A 423 2.52 0.82 -12.12
CA THR A 423 2.76 -0.53 -12.60
C THR A 423 1.90 -0.78 -13.84
N THR A 424 2.47 -1.40 -14.86
CA THR A 424 1.76 -1.90 -16.02
C THR A 424 1.93 -3.39 -16.14
N CYS A 425 0.84 -4.02 -16.56
CA CYS A 425 0.81 -5.28 -17.29
C CYS A 425 -0.18 -5.06 -18.46
#